data_AF-A0A4V3WDF4-F1
#
_entry.id   AF-A0A4V3WDF4-F1
#
_cell.length_a   1.000
_cell.length_b   1.000
_cell.length_c   1.000
_cell.angle_alpha   90.00
_cell.angle_beta   90.00
_cell.angle_gamma   90.00
#
_symmetry.space_group_name_H-M   'P 1'
#
loop_
_entity.id
_entity.type
_entity.pdbx_description
1 polymer ?
#
loop_
_entity_poly.entity_id
_entity_poly.type
_entity_poly.pdbx_seq_one_letter_code
_entity_poly.pdbx_strand_id
1 'polypeptide(L)'
;METYARLMIEFLPNAPDDAWLWFACDSNYDGNGQLIKWMIEQPTCPEAAALAIYWYSGAGFYAQYQTREQVPDHSRDQFDVLQSLQQRFLGGFYRKTAVGFDPRNDPTPIGILERPGYDWVAGEPHAESLPAGVKNALAGTQFGVMNMPEGWVEGMPLEINAVVEQEYEDEE
;
A
#
# COMPACT_ATOMS: atom_id res chain seq x y z
N MET A 1 -7.45 16.16 -10.28
CA MET A 1 -6.82 15.39 -9.19
C MET A 1 -7.46 15.90 -7.93
N GLU A 2 -8.05 15.03 -7.14
CA GLU A 2 -8.70 15.37 -5.86
C GLU A 2 -7.69 16.05 -4.93
N THR A 3 -8.17 16.96 -4.08
CA THR A 3 -7.33 17.73 -3.16
C THR A 3 -6.46 16.83 -2.29
N TYR A 4 -7.03 15.74 -1.79
CA TYR A 4 -6.33 14.66 -1.08
C TYR A 4 -5.07 14.20 -1.82
N ALA A 5 -5.23 13.68 -3.05
CA ALA A 5 -4.14 13.09 -3.80
C ALA A 5 -3.07 14.14 -4.14
N ARG A 6 -3.47 15.37 -4.43
CA ARG A 6 -2.54 16.47 -4.68
C ARG A 6 -1.69 16.79 -3.45
N LEU A 7 -2.31 16.96 -2.29
CA LEU A 7 -1.61 17.29 -1.05
C LEU A 7 -0.65 16.17 -0.63
N MET A 8 -1.07 14.91 -0.74
CA MET A 8 -0.20 13.77 -0.43
C MET A 8 0.99 13.63 -1.39
N ILE A 9 0.81 13.93 -2.69
CA ILE A 9 1.92 13.97 -3.66
C ILE A 9 2.93 15.06 -3.32
N GLU A 10 2.49 16.19 -2.77
CA GLU A 10 3.37 17.28 -2.31
C GLU A 10 4.09 16.91 -1.00
N PHE A 11 3.40 16.20 -0.10
CA PHE A 11 3.89 15.82 1.23
C PHE A 11 4.90 14.67 1.20
N LEU A 12 4.54 13.54 0.58
CA LEU A 12 5.30 12.28 0.67
C LEU A 12 6.78 12.40 0.25
N PRO A 13 7.16 13.13 -0.82
CA PRO A 13 8.57 13.30 -1.20
C PRO A 13 9.45 13.96 -0.13
N ASN A 14 8.84 14.74 0.78
CA ASN A 14 9.54 15.47 1.84
C ASN A 14 9.35 14.81 3.22
N ALA A 15 8.52 13.78 3.31
CA ALA A 15 8.20 13.07 4.54
C ALA A 15 9.26 11.98 4.86
N PRO A 16 9.34 11.55 6.12
CA PRO A 16 10.09 10.34 6.49
C PRO A 16 9.60 9.10 5.74
N ASP A 17 10.48 8.11 5.57
CA ASP A 17 10.15 6.85 4.88
C ASP A 17 8.93 6.15 5.50
N ASP A 18 8.78 6.24 6.81
CA ASP A 18 7.68 5.66 7.59
C ASP A 18 6.32 6.17 7.12
N ALA A 19 6.22 7.44 6.68
CA ALA A 19 4.97 8.03 6.23
C ALA A 19 4.43 7.39 4.94
N TRP A 20 5.31 6.93 4.05
CA TRP A 20 4.89 6.16 2.87
C TRP A 20 4.28 4.82 3.26
N LEU A 21 4.85 4.16 4.28
CA LEU A 21 4.34 2.91 4.79
C LEU A 21 3.03 3.10 5.57
N TRP A 22 2.92 4.14 6.40
CA TRP A 22 1.67 4.45 7.09
C TRP A 22 0.54 4.73 6.12
N PHE A 23 0.79 5.48 5.04
CA PHE A 23 -0.18 5.62 3.97
C PHE A 23 -0.56 4.25 3.39
N ALA A 24 0.43 3.42 3.03
CA ALA A 24 0.16 2.12 2.41
C ALA A 24 -0.68 1.20 3.32
N CYS A 25 -0.48 1.26 4.63
CA CYS A 25 -1.19 0.41 5.58
C CYS A 25 -2.55 0.96 6.02
N ASP A 26 -2.80 2.28 5.94
CA ASP A 26 -3.99 2.94 6.50
C ASP A 26 -4.93 3.54 5.44
N SER A 27 -4.46 3.70 4.20
CA SER A 27 -5.24 4.30 3.12
C SER A 27 -6.45 3.44 2.75
N ASN A 28 -7.56 4.09 2.41
CA ASN A 28 -8.65 3.46 1.68
C ASN A 28 -8.26 3.24 0.20
N TYR A 29 -8.04 1.98 -0.20
CA TYR A 29 -7.59 1.64 -1.56
C TYR A 29 -8.66 1.87 -2.64
N ASP A 30 -9.94 1.89 -2.28
CA ASP A 30 -11.03 2.12 -3.23
C ASP A 30 -11.11 3.60 -3.66
N GLY A 31 -10.77 4.53 -2.76
CA GLY A 31 -10.77 5.97 -3.03
C GLY A 31 -9.44 6.50 -3.59
N ASN A 32 -8.31 5.91 -3.19
CA ASN A 32 -6.99 6.55 -3.37
C ASN A 32 -6.17 5.99 -4.54
N GLY A 33 -6.81 5.35 -5.53
CA GLY A 33 -6.14 4.67 -6.63
C GLY A 33 -5.16 5.56 -7.43
N GLN A 34 -5.46 6.85 -7.61
CA GLN A 34 -4.55 7.79 -8.32
C GLN A 34 -3.23 8.00 -7.57
N LEU A 35 -3.30 8.18 -6.25
CA LEU A 35 -2.12 8.38 -5.40
C LEU A 35 -1.30 7.09 -5.30
N ILE A 36 -1.97 5.95 -5.09
CA ILE A 36 -1.32 4.64 -5.05
C ILE A 36 -0.55 4.39 -6.37
N LYS A 37 -1.19 4.65 -7.51
CA LYS A 37 -0.54 4.53 -8.82
C LYS A 37 0.68 5.44 -8.94
N TRP A 38 0.57 6.70 -8.49
CA TRP A 38 1.71 7.61 -8.48
C TRP A 38 2.85 7.06 -7.62
N MET A 39 2.58 6.57 -6.40
CA MET A 39 3.60 6.04 -5.49
C MET A 39 4.40 4.88 -6.09
N ILE A 40 3.73 3.91 -6.70
CA ILE A 40 4.39 2.72 -7.29
C ILE A 40 5.15 3.02 -8.60
N GLU A 41 5.01 4.23 -9.12
CA GLU A 41 5.77 4.72 -10.27
C GLU A 41 7.02 5.50 -9.83
N GLN A 42 7.18 5.80 -8.54
CA GLN A 42 8.34 6.54 -8.04
C GLN A 42 9.49 5.61 -7.62
N PRO A 43 10.72 5.79 -8.14
CA PRO A 43 11.88 5.03 -7.67
C PRO A 43 12.29 5.42 -6.24
N THR A 44 11.86 6.59 -5.77
CA THR A 44 12.09 7.06 -4.39
C THR A 44 11.16 6.42 -3.36
N CYS A 45 10.08 5.76 -3.80
CA CYS A 45 9.17 5.03 -2.93
C CYS A 45 9.95 3.96 -2.14
N PRO A 46 9.80 3.90 -0.80
CA PRO A 46 10.40 2.86 0.02
C PRO A 46 9.94 1.45 -0.41
N GLU A 47 10.86 0.49 -0.45
CA GLU A 47 10.54 -0.89 -0.80
C GLU A 47 9.51 -1.52 0.14
N ALA A 48 9.53 -1.16 1.44
CA ALA A 48 8.53 -1.60 2.40
C ALA A 48 7.13 -1.09 2.06
N ALA A 49 7.00 0.19 1.69
CA ALA A 49 5.72 0.77 1.29
C ALA A 49 5.22 0.16 -0.03
N ALA A 50 6.10 -0.06 -1.01
CA ALA A 50 5.74 -0.72 -2.26
C ALA A 50 5.28 -2.18 -2.03
N LEU A 51 5.91 -2.91 -1.11
CA LEU A 51 5.51 -4.27 -0.75
C LEU A 51 4.18 -4.28 0.00
N ALA A 52 3.95 -3.34 0.92
CA ALA A 52 2.65 -3.18 1.58
C ALA A 52 1.56 -2.90 0.54
N ILE A 53 1.76 -1.92 -0.35
CA ILE A 53 0.82 -1.61 -1.44
C ILE A 53 0.51 -2.85 -2.26
N TYR A 54 1.50 -3.68 -2.59
CA TYR A 54 1.29 -4.91 -3.35
C TYR A 54 0.31 -5.86 -2.66
N TRP A 55 0.48 -6.09 -1.36
CA TRP A 55 -0.39 -7.00 -0.60
C TRP A 55 -1.78 -6.42 -0.34
N TYR A 56 -1.87 -5.15 0.08
CA TYR A 56 -3.15 -4.47 0.32
C TYR A 56 -3.96 -4.28 -0.97
N SER A 57 -3.29 -4.22 -2.12
CA SER A 57 -3.91 -4.19 -3.45
C SER A 57 -4.49 -5.54 -3.91
N GLY A 58 -4.44 -6.57 -3.06
CA GLY A 58 -5.07 -7.88 -3.31
C GLY A 58 -4.19 -8.89 -4.03
N ALA A 59 -2.86 -8.77 -3.96
CA ALA A 59 -1.94 -9.70 -4.64
C ALA A 59 -2.27 -11.19 -4.41
N GLY A 60 -2.63 -11.57 -3.19
CA GLY A 60 -2.99 -12.96 -2.87
C GLY A 60 -4.23 -13.46 -3.62
N PHE A 61 -5.27 -12.62 -3.73
CA PHE A 61 -6.47 -12.93 -4.51
C PHE A 61 -6.16 -13.05 -6.00
N TYR A 62 -5.37 -12.11 -6.55
CA TYR A 62 -5.04 -12.11 -7.98
C TYR A 62 -4.07 -13.22 -8.39
N ALA A 63 -3.37 -13.85 -7.43
CA ALA A 63 -2.49 -14.99 -7.68
C ALA A 63 -3.21 -16.23 -8.26
N GLN A 64 -4.55 -16.28 -8.19
CA GLN A 64 -5.33 -17.35 -8.84
C GLN A 64 -5.31 -17.28 -10.37
N TYR A 65 -4.99 -16.11 -10.94
CA TYR A 65 -4.97 -15.88 -12.38
C TYR A 65 -3.54 -15.99 -12.92
N GLN A 66 -3.33 -16.90 -13.88
CA GLN A 66 -2.04 -17.09 -14.54
C GLN A 66 -1.83 -16.11 -15.69
N THR A 67 -2.93 -15.64 -16.29
CA THR A 67 -2.94 -14.77 -17.46
C THR A 67 -4.02 -13.71 -17.32
N ARG A 68 -3.80 -12.55 -17.95
CA ARG A 68 -4.72 -11.41 -17.93
C ARG A 68 -6.11 -11.77 -18.45
N GLU A 69 -6.20 -12.68 -19.42
CA GLU A 69 -7.45 -13.10 -20.06
C GLU A 69 -8.37 -13.88 -19.10
N GLN A 70 -7.80 -14.50 -18.06
CA GLN A 70 -8.56 -15.20 -17.03
C GLN A 70 -9.20 -14.25 -16.00
N VAL A 71 -8.72 -13.00 -15.95
CA VAL A 71 -9.21 -11.98 -15.02
C VAL A 71 -10.51 -11.38 -15.56
N PRO A 72 -11.55 -11.21 -14.72
CA PRO A 72 -12.76 -10.46 -15.09
C PRO A 72 -12.42 -9.09 -15.67
N ASP A 73 -13.14 -8.65 -16.70
CA ASP A 73 -12.83 -7.42 -17.45
C ASP A 73 -12.64 -6.20 -16.55
N HIS A 74 -13.49 -6.04 -15.53
CA HIS A 74 -13.46 -4.93 -14.58
C HIS A 74 -12.25 -4.94 -13.61
N SER A 75 -11.53 -6.06 -13.52
CA SER A 75 -10.40 -6.27 -12.60
C SER A 75 -9.06 -6.36 -13.32
N ARG A 76 -9.04 -6.30 -14.66
CA ARG A 76 -7.81 -6.44 -15.45
C ARG A 76 -6.80 -5.33 -15.20
N ASP A 77 -7.27 -4.10 -15.03
CA ASP A 77 -6.37 -2.96 -14.79
C ASP A 77 -5.64 -3.11 -13.46
N GLN A 78 -6.34 -3.59 -12.42
CA GLN A 78 -5.74 -3.89 -11.12
C GLN A 78 -4.72 -5.02 -11.22
N PHE A 79 -5.02 -6.08 -11.98
CA PHE A 79 -4.07 -7.15 -12.26
C PHE A 79 -2.81 -6.64 -12.97
N ASP A 80 -2.97 -5.78 -13.99
CA ASP A 80 -1.85 -5.20 -14.74
C ASP A 80 -0.95 -4.32 -13.83
N VAL A 81 -1.57 -3.58 -12.91
CA VAL A 81 -0.87 -2.80 -11.87
C VAL A 81 -0.06 -3.71 -10.95
N LEU A 82 -0.66 -4.78 -10.41
CA LEU A 82 0.02 -5.74 -9.53
C LEU A 82 1.18 -6.44 -10.24
N GLN A 83 1.01 -6.84 -11.51
CA GLN A 83 2.07 -7.44 -12.30
C GLN A 83 3.25 -6.48 -12.51
N SER A 84 2.95 -5.21 -12.81
CA SER A 84 3.98 -4.18 -12.97
C SER A 84 4.71 -3.90 -11.65
N LEU A 85 3.96 -3.80 -10.55
CA LEU A 85 4.49 -3.60 -9.21
C LEU A 85 5.40 -4.76 -8.77
N GLN A 86 4.97 -6.01 -8.97
CA GLN A 86 5.77 -7.20 -8.70
C GLN A 86 7.08 -7.20 -9.51
N GLN A 87 7.01 -6.90 -10.81
CA GLN A 87 8.21 -6.84 -11.66
C GLN A 87 9.19 -5.76 -11.20
N ARG A 88 8.71 -4.55 -10.90
CA ARG A 88 9.54 -3.46 -10.38
C ARG A 88 10.17 -3.82 -9.03
N PHE A 89 9.39 -4.40 -8.14
CA PHE A 89 9.85 -4.79 -6.81
C PHE A 89 10.96 -5.84 -6.90
N LEU A 90 10.71 -6.94 -7.63
CA LEU A 90 11.70 -8.00 -7.82
C LEU A 90 12.92 -7.54 -8.63
N GLY A 91 12.75 -6.52 -9.47
CA GLY A 91 13.83 -5.86 -10.22
C GLY A 91 14.66 -4.87 -9.40
N GLY A 92 14.30 -4.60 -8.13
CA GLY A 92 15.02 -3.66 -7.26
C GLY A 92 14.83 -2.19 -7.64
N PHE A 93 13.69 -1.83 -8.24
CA PHE A 93 13.37 -0.46 -8.65
C PHE A 93 13.17 0.50 -7.47
N TYR A 94 12.64 0.00 -6.36
CA TYR A 94 12.30 0.81 -5.18
C TYR A 94 13.49 1.06 -4.27
N ARG A 95 13.45 2.18 -3.56
CA ARG A 95 14.52 2.60 -2.65
C ARG A 95 14.53 1.70 -1.41
N LYS A 96 15.71 1.20 -1.06
CA LYS A 96 15.94 0.49 0.21
C LYS A 96 15.98 1.46 1.38
N THR A 97 15.34 1.09 2.47
CA THR A 97 15.16 1.97 3.65
C THR A 97 15.37 1.19 4.94
N ALA A 98 15.39 1.88 6.09
CA ALA A 98 15.42 1.22 7.40
C ALA A 98 14.04 0.70 7.84
N VAL A 99 12.99 1.06 7.10
CA VAL A 99 11.61 0.59 7.27
C VAL A 99 11.46 -0.79 6.66
N GLY A 100 10.78 -1.68 7.37
CA GLY A 100 10.47 -3.02 6.91
C GLY A 100 8.96 -3.27 6.78
N PHE A 101 8.61 -4.33 6.07
CA PHE A 101 7.25 -4.87 6.00
C PHE A 101 7.33 -6.39 5.94
N ASP A 102 6.51 -7.08 6.74
CA ASP A 102 6.40 -8.54 6.75
C ASP A 102 5.01 -8.99 6.26
N PRO A 103 4.89 -9.49 5.02
CA PRO A 103 3.63 -10.01 4.49
C PRO A 103 3.03 -11.17 5.29
N ARG A 104 3.82 -11.83 6.14
CA ARG A 104 3.35 -12.94 6.98
C ARG A 104 2.99 -12.50 8.40
N ASN A 105 3.21 -11.23 8.73
CA ASN A 105 2.99 -10.71 10.06
C ASN A 105 2.70 -9.20 10.00
N ASP A 106 1.61 -8.84 9.33
CA ASP A 106 1.18 -7.47 9.22
C ASP A 106 0.59 -6.99 10.55
N PRO A 107 1.19 -5.98 11.20
CA PRO A 107 0.71 -5.47 12.48
C PRO A 107 -0.57 -4.61 12.34
N THR A 108 -1.01 -4.25 11.13
CA THR A 108 -2.08 -3.26 10.86
C THR A 108 -3.06 -3.60 9.75
N PRO A 109 -3.56 -4.83 9.66
CA PRO A 109 -4.60 -5.10 8.69
C PRO A 109 -5.83 -4.20 8.97
N ILE A 110 -6.18 -3.34 8.01
CA ILE A 110 -7.37 -2.47 8.09
C ILE A 110 -8.64 -3.21 7.64
N GLY A 111 -9.80 -2.66 7.99
CA GLY A 111 -11.11 -3.23 7.64
C GLY A 111 -11.51 -4.42 8.50
N ILE A 112 -12.16 -5.44 7.93
CA ILE A 112 -12.63 -6.62 8.69
C ILE A 112 -11.51 -7.50 9.27
N LEU A 113 -10.26 -7.16 8.98
CA LEU A 113 -9.07 -7.95 9.27
C LEU A 113 -8.32 -7.49 10.53
N GLU A 114 -8.86 -6.58 11.35
CA GLU A 114 -8.32 -6.00 12.60
C GLU A 114 -7.77 -7.01 13.64
N ARG A 115 -6.72 -7.73 13.26
CA ARG A 115 -5.99 -8.71 14.06
C ARG A 115 -4.52 -8.51 13.75
N PRO A 116 -3.78 -7.80 14.61
CA PRO A 116 -2.34 -7.66 14.46
C PRO A 116 -1.67 -9.03 14.26
N GLY A 117 -0.74 -9.08 13.31
CA GLY A 117 -0.07 -10.30 12.88
C GLY A 117 -0.82 -11.07 11.80
N TYR A 118 -1.51 -10.38 10.89
CA TYR A 118 -2.16 -11.03 9.76
C TYR A 118 -1.12 -11.57 8.77
N ASP A 119 -1.25 -12.84 8.39
CA ASP A 119 -0.43 -13.47 7.37
C ASP A 119 -1.17 -13.41 6.03
N TRP A 120 -0.80 -12.45 5.18
CA TRP A 120 -1.36 -12.29 3.84
C TRP A 120 -1.11 -13.50 2.94
N VAL A 121 0.01 -14.20 3.15
CA VAL A 121 0.37 -15.37 2.35
C VAL A 121 -0.47 -16.58 2.74
N ALA A 122 -0.72 -16.77 4.04
CA ALA A 122 -1.59 -17.85 4.53
C ALA A 122 -3.08 -17.54 4.41
N GLY A 123 -3.44 -16.24 4.38
CA GLY A 123 -4.82 -15.77 4.27
C GLY A 123 -5.47 -16.03 2.91
N GLU A 124 -4.66 -16.17 1.85
CA GLU A 124 -5.13 -16.31 0.48
C GLU A 124 -4.66 -17.64 -0.16
N PRO A 125 -5.58 -18.51 -0.63
CA PRO A 125 -5.23 -19.87 -1.07
C PRO A 125 -4.17 -19.97 -2.17
N HIS A 126 -4.08 -18.96 -3.03
CA HIS A 126 -3.17 -18.97 -4.18
C HIS A 126 -1.90 -18.14 -3.94
N ALA A 127 -1.81 -17.40 -2.84
CA ALA A 127 -0.68 -16.51 -2.54
C ALA A 127 0.65 -17.27 -2.40
N GLU A 128 0.61 -18.54 -1.98
CA GLU A 128 1.83 -19.36 -1.91
C GLU A 128 2.50 -19.61 -3.27
N SER A 129 1.78 -19.44 -4.38
CA SER A 129 2.36 -19.53 -5.73
C SER A 129 3.16 -18.30 -6.15
N LEU A 130 3.01 -17.17 -5.43
CA LEU A 130 3.72 -15.94 -5.73
C LEU A 130 5.24 -16.11 -5.53
N PRO A 131 6.07 -15.35 -6.28
CA PRO A 131 7.52 -15.41 -6.14
C PRO A 131 7.96 -15.16 -4.69
N ALA A 132 8.98 -15.91 -4.24
CA ALA A 132 9.48 -15.79 -2.87
C ALA A 132 9.86 -14.36 -2.47
N GLY A 133 10.39 -13.56 -3.42
CA GLY A 133 10.80 -12.18 -3.16
C GLY A 133 9.70 -11.28 -2.63
N VAL A 134 8.44 -11.43 -3.08
CA VAL A 134 7.30 -10.65 -2.56
C VAL A 134 6.66 -11.29 -1.32
N LYS A 135 7.05 -12.51 -0.95
CA LYS A 135 6.57 -13.21 0.25
C LYS A 135 7.53 -13.11 1.44
N ASN A 136 8.74 -12.61 1.22
CA ASN A 136 9.77 -12.50 2.24
C ASN A 136 9.59 -11.20 3.02
N ALA A 137 9.80 -11.28 4.33
CA ALA A 137 9.89 -10.09 5.16
C ALA A 137 11.06 -9.20 4.73
N LEU A 138 10.81 -7.90 4.64
CA LEU A 138 11.85 -6.90 4.51
C LEU A 138 12.30 -6.51 5.92
N ALA A 139 13.61 -6.64 6.16
CA ALA A 139 14.21 -6.27 7.43
C ALA A 139 14.09 -4.76 7.65
N GLY A 140 13.87 -4.36 8.89
CA GLY A 140 13.71 -2.96 9.26
C GLY A 140 12.70 -2.79 10.38
N THR A 141 12.47 -1.54 10.77
CA THR A 141 11.41 -1.18 11.71
C THR A 141 10.06 -1.51 11.07
N GLN A 142 9.33 -2.42 11.69
CA GLN A 142 7.95 -2.71 11.33
C GLN A 142 7.07 -1.68 12.04
N PHE A 143 6.24 -0.98 11.29
CA PHE A 143 5.28 -0.04 11.85
C PHE A 143 3.92 -0.68 11.92
N GLY A 144 3.19 -0.37 13.00
CA GLY A 144 1.76 -0.59 13.01
C GLY A 144 0.92 0.54 13.59
N VAL A 145 -0.38 0.32 13.84
CA VAL A 145 -1.36 1.37 14.21
C VAL A 145 -0.93 2.02 15.53
N MET A 146 -0.28 1.23 16.39
CA MET A 146 0.29 1.70 17.66
C MET A 146 1.51 2.63 17.49
N ASN A 147 2.13 2.66 16.30
CA ASN A 147 3.32 3.45 15.99
C ASN A 147 3.03 4.54 14.95
N MET A 148 1.77 4.79 14.60
CA MET A 148 1.40 5.93 13.76
C MET A 148 1.43 7.23 14.57
N PRO A 149 1.76 8.37 13.93
CA PRO A 149 1.66 9.67 14.57
C PRO A 149 0.24 9.97 15.06
N GLU A 150 0.14 10.73 16.15
CA GLU A 150 -1.15 11.23 16.62
C GLU A 150 -1.83 12.06 15.52
N GLY A 151 -3.11 11.79 15.27
CA GLY A 151 -3.89 12.46 14.23
C GLY A 151 -3.70 11.91 12.82
N TRP A 152 -2.96 10.81 12.64
CA TRP A 152 -2.94 10.08 11.39
C TRP A 152 -4.26 9.32 11.18
N VAL A 153 -4.89 9.51 10.03
CA VAL A 153 -6.20 8.91 9.72
C VAL A 153 -6.40 8.74 8.21
N GLU A 154 -6.91 7.59 7.79
CA GLU A 154 -7.18 7.23 6.39
C GLU A 154 -5.99 7.50 5.45
N GLY A 155 -4.78 7.21 5.92
CA GLY A 155 -3.54 7.42 5.20
C GLY A 155 -3.05 8.86 5.16
N MET A 156 -3.66 9.78 5.92
CA MET A 156 -3.26 11.20 5.97
C MET A 156 -2.63 11.58 7.30
N PRO A 157 -1.65 12.51 7.29
CA PRO A 157 -1.30 13.25 8.49
C PRO A 157 -2.40 14.27 8.85
N LEU A 158 -2.42 14.67 10.12
CA LEU A 158 -3.42 15.57 10.70
C LEU A 158 -3.62 16.86 9.89
N GLU A 159 -2.53 17.47 9.44
CA GLU A 159 -2.56 18.73 8.70
C GLU A 159 -3.23 18.61 7.32
N ILE A 160 -3.16 17.44 6.67
CA ILE A 160 -3.83 17.21 5.38
C ILE A 160 -5.29 16.85 5.63
N ASN A 161 -5.56 16.01 6.63
CA ASN A 161 -6.93 15.67 7.00
C ASN A 161 -7.77 16.91 7.29
N ALA A 162 -7.22 17.87 8.07
CA ALA A 162 -7.92 19.11 8.39
C ALA A 162 -8.30 19.95 7.16
N VAL A 163 -7.47 19.95 6.11
CA VAL A 163 -7.76 20.68 4.86
C VAL A 163 -8.84 19.95 4.05
N VAL A 164 -8.78 18.63 3.98
CA VAL A 164 -9.74 17.80 3.23
C VAL A 164 -11.12 17.86 3.88
N GLU A 165 -11.20 17.74 5.21
CA GLU A 165 -12.47 17.86 5.97
C GLU A 165 -13.11 19.24 5.77
N GLN A 166 -12.33 20.32 5.81
CA GLN A 166 -12.84 21.67 5.58
C GLN A 166 -13.45 21.82 4.17
N GLU A 167 -12.83 21.23 3.15
CA GLU A 167 -13.37 21.27 1.78
C GLU A 167 -14.69 20.52 1.67
N TYR A 168 -14.84 19.37 2.36
CA TYR A 168 -16.11 18.66 2.43
C TYR A 168 -17.21 19.46 3.14
N GLU A 169 -16.88 20.13 4.26
CA GLU A 169 -17.82 20.99 4.98
C GLU A 169 -18.27 22.20 4.12
N ASP A 170 -17.38 22.77 3.30
CA ASP A 170 -17.69 23.90 2.43
C ASP A 170 -18.53 23.50 1.18
N GLU A 171 -18.60 22.21 0.86
CA GLU A 171 -19.37 21.65 -0.25
C GLU A 171 -20.81 21.21 0.13
N GLU A 172 -21.15 21.14 1.42
CA GLU A 172 -22.50 20.82 1.96
C GLU A 172 -23.43 22.05 2.08
#